data_AF-A0A1S3Y709-F1
#
_entry.id   AF-A0A1S3Y709-F1
#
_cell.length_a   1.000
_cell.length_b   1.000
_cell.length_c   1.000
_cell.angle_alpha   90.00
_cell.angle_beta   90.00
_cell.angle_gamma   90.00
#
_symmetry.space_group_name_H-M   'P 1'
#
loop_
_entity.id
_entity.type
_entity.pdbx_description
1 polymer ?
#
loop_
_entity_poly.entity_id
_entity_poly.type
_entity_poly.pdbx_seq_one_letter_code
_entity_poly.pdbx_strand_id
1 'polypeptide(L)'
;MKPWWFIGIYSKTQSVNPDFYNWNKVFVRYCDGGAFTGNAEYVDPATNLHFRGARIFKAVMEDVLAKGLKNAQSALLIGSSAAGYPAMLYCDRFHKLLPNTPRVKCMVDAGYFIHVKDPHQARNFTQMYKAIVNLHGSAKTLPKSCTSKMKPEMCFFPENMQHKIKTPLYIAMSAFDKFQVYLSIVLLLFIDPRVYWKQSFYLY
;
A
#
# COMPACT_ATOMS: atom_id res chain seq x y z
N MET A 1 6.52 12.92 21.33
CA MET A 1 5.91 11.77 20.61
C MET A 1 5.99 10.54 21.50
N LYS A 2 4.94 9.72 21.60
CA LYS A 2 5.03 8.44 22.32
C LYS A 2 5.95 7.46 21.56
N PRO A 3 6.74 6.62 22.24
CA PRO A 3 7.59 5.61 21.60
C PRO A 3 6.76 4.66 20.75
N TRP A 4 7.29 4.25 19.59
CA TRP A 4 6.67 3.20 18.78
C TRP A 4 6.93 1.83 19.42
N TRP A 5 5.89 1.03 19.63
CA TRP A 5 6.06 -0.34 20.10
C TRP A 5 6.32 -1.30 18.94
N PHE A 6 7.50 -1.92 18.95
CA PHE A 6 7.88 -2.92 17.97
C PHE A 6 7.29 -4.29 18.34
N ILE A 7 6.17 -4.64 17.68
CA ILE A 7 5.43 -5.90 17.87
C ILE A 7 5.35 -6.70 16.56
N GLY A 8 4.90 -7.95 16.63
CA GLY A 8 4.74 -8.84 15.46
C GLY A 8 6.05 -8.97 14.67
N ILE A 9 6.00 -8.74 13.35
CA ILE A 9 7.18 -8.80 12.47
C ILE A 9 8.29 -7.79 12.83
N TYR A 10 7.97 -6.76 13.61
CA TYR A 10 8.96 -5.82 14.13
C TYR A 10 9.54 -6.24 15.49
N SER A 11 8.97 -7.25 16.15
CA SER A 11 9.48 -7.72 17.44
C SER A 11 10.92 -8.23 17.32
N LYS A 12 11.71 -7.99 18.37
CA LYS A 12 13.06 -8.56 18.54
C LYS A 12 13.04 -9.88 19.35
N THR A 13 11.88 -10.28 19.84
CA THR A 13 11.71 -11.51 20.61
C THR A 13 11.49 -12.68 19.65
N GLN A 14 12.39 -13.67 19.67
CA GLN A 14 12.35 -14.82 18.76
C GLN A 14 11.06 -15.64 18.88
N SER A 15 10.49 -15.82 20.07
CA SER A 15 9.22 -16.53 20.24
C SER A 15 8.01 -15.82 19.61
N VAL A 16 8.12 -14.50 19.36
CA VAL A 16 7.07 -13.69 18.72
C VAL A 16 7.33 -13.51 17.22
N ASN A 17 8.60 -13.46 16.82
CA ASN A 17 9.05 -13.23 15.44
C ASN A 17 10.16 -14.22 15.07
N PRO A 18 9.84 -15.51 14.92
CA PRO A 18 10.85 -16.57 14.76
C PRO A 18 11.75 -16.36 13.55
N ASP A 19 11.20 -15.81 12.47
CA ASP A 19 11.90 -15.67 11.19
C ASP A 19 12.76 -14.40 11.10
N PHE A 20 12.29 -13.28 11.68
CA PHE A 20 12.90 -11.96 11.45
C PHE A 20 13.38 -11.27 12.73
N TYR A 21 13.35 -11.90 13.91
CA TYR A 21 13.68 -11.22 15.18
C TYR A 21 15.04 -10.51 15.16
N ASN A 22 16.05 -11.10 14.52
CA ASN A 22 17.40 -10.56 14.43
C ASN A 22 17.70 -9.74 13.16
N TRP A 23 16.68 -9.45 12.34
CA TRP A 23 16.86 -8.57 11.17
C TRP A 23 16.91 -7.09 11.57
N ASN A 24 17.61 -6.30 10.77
CA ASN A 24 17.49 -4.84 10.77
C ASN A 24 16.07 -4.44 10.36
N LYS A 25 15.44 -3.56 11.13
CA LYS A 25 14.04 -3.17 10.94
C LYS A 25 13.93 -1.68 10.76
N VAL A 26 13.28 -1.27 9.66
CA VAL A 26 12.97 0.13 9.38
C VAL A 26 11.46 0.27 9.34
N PHE A 27 10.91 1.11 10.21
CA PHE A 27 9.51 1.49 10.18
C PHE A 27 9.36 2.88 9.58
N VAL A 28 8.61 2.99 8.48
CA VAL A 28 8.34 4.26 7.81
C VAL A 28 6.93 4.70 8.15
N ARG A 29 6.81 5.86 8.83
CA ARG A 29 5.51 6.39 9.20
C ARG A 29 4.77 6.88 7.94
N TYR A 30 3.53 6.46 7.79
CA TYR A 30 2.65 6.95 6.74
C TYR A 30 2.22 8.39 7.04
N CYS A 31 2.63 9.33 6.19
CA CYS A 31 2.37 10.75 6.39
C CYS A 31 1.97 11.51 5.11
N ASP A 32 1.88 10.85 3.96
CA ASP A 32 1.61 11.52 2.67
C ASP A 32 0.15 11.44 2.21
N GLY A 33 -0.65 10.54 2.79
CA GLY A 33 -2.07 10.36 2.46
C GLY A 33 -2.35 9.74 1.08
N GLY A 34 -1.33 9.50 0.24
CA GLY A 34 -1.46 9.03 -1.14
C GLY A 34 -0.71 7.74 -1.42
N ALA A 35 -0.62 6.86 -0.42
CA ALA A 35 0.04 5.56 -0.53
C ALA A 35 1.49 5.66 -1.08
N PHE A 36 2.24 6.67 -0.66
CA PHE A 36 3.60 6.96 -1.16
C PHE A 36 3.71 7.15 -2.67
N THR A 37 2.61 7.41 -3.40
CA THR A 37 2.62 7.58 -4.86
C THR A 37 2.62 9.04 -5.30
N GLY A 38 2.29 9.96 -4.39
CA GLY A 38 2.11 11.38 -4.71
C GLY A 38 3.38 12.12 -5.11
N ASN A 39 3.28 12.97 -6.12
CA ASN A 39 4.35 13.88 -6.54
C ASN A 39 3.78 15.20 -7.10
N ALA A 40 2.66 15.68 -6.56
CA ALA A 40 1.99 16.88 -7.03
C ALA A 40 2.78 18.14 -6.68
N GLU A 41 3.08 19.03 -7.65
CA GLU A 41 3.76 20.31 -7.36
C GLU A 41 2.96 21.26 -6.47
N TYR A 42 1.64 21.14 -6.57
CA TYR A 42 0.66 21.86 -5.77
C TYR A 42 0.91 21.69 -4.26
N VAL A 43 0.73 22.79 -3.54
CA VAL A 43 0.70 22.86 -2.07
C VAL A 43 -0.64 23.48 -1.72
N ASP A 44 -1.36 22.85 -0.81
CA ASP A 44 -2.67 23.36 -0.39
C ASP A 44 -2.49 24.70 0.34
N PRO A 45 -3.04 25.83 -0.17
CA PRO A 45 -2.77 27.14 0.41
C PRO A 45 -3.48 27.37 1.76
N ALA A 46 -4.54 26.60 2.06
CA ALA A 46 -5.30 26.74 3.30
C ALA A 46 -4.67 25.94 4.45
N THR A 47 -4.11 24.77 4.14
CA THR A 47 -3.61 23.80 5.13
C THR A 47 -2.08 23.60 5.07
N ASN A 48 -1.42 24.17 4.06
CA ASN A 48 -0.01 23.95 3.72
C ASN A 48 0.36 22.45 3.56
N LEU A 49 -0.60 21.64 3.12
CA LEU A 49 -0.39 20.21 2.91
C LEU A 49 0.41 19.95 1.63
N HIS A 50 1.36 19.02 1.74
CA HIS A 50 2.23 18.59 0.66
C HIS A 50 1.96 17.11 0.30
N PHE A 51 1.56 16.85 -0.94
CA PHE A 51 1.25 15.50 -1.42
C PHE A 51 2.45 14.84 -2.11
N ARG A 52 3.48 14.49 -1.34
CA ARG A 52 4.83 14.15 -1.83
C ARG A 52 5.31 12.73 -1.49
N GLY A 53 4.38 11.78 -1.41
CA GLY A 53 4.66 10.39 -1.07
C GLY A 53 5.82 9.74 -1.83
N ALA A 54 5.92 9.96 -3.15
CA ALA A 54 6.99 9.39 -3.96
C ALA A 54 8.36 9.98 -3.64
N ARG A 55 8.41 11.26 -3.22
CA ARG A 55 9.64 11.90 -2.77
C ARG A 55 10.06 11.39 -1.40
N ILE A 56 9.09 11.16 -0.50
CA ILE A 56 9.33 10.54 0.81
C ILE A 56 9.92 9.14 0.63
N PHE A 57 9.32 8.30 -0.23
CA PHE A 57 9.86 6.97 -0.52
C PHE A 57 11.29 7.03 -1.04
N LYS A 58 11.58 7.93 -2.00
CA LYS A 58 12.94 8.13 -2.53
C LYS A 58 13.93 8.51 -1.42
N ALA A 59 13.61 9.51 -0.61
CA ALA A 59 14.48 10.00 0.45
C ALA A 59 14.75 8.93 1.52
N VAL A 60 13.71 8.20 1.92
CA VAL A 60 13.84 7.06 2.86
C VAL A 60 14.74 5.99 2.26
N MET A 61 14.55 5.61 1.01
CA MET A 61 15.39 4.60 0.35
C MET A 61 16.87 5.03 0.29
N GLU A 62 17.14 6.28 -0.07
CA GLU A 62 18.51 6.83 -0.11
C GLU A 62 19.18 6.75 1.28
N ASP A 63 18.47 7.14 2.33
CA ASP A 63 18.97 7.11 3.71
C ASP A 63 19.24 5.68 4.22
N VAL A 64 18.30 4.75 4.03
CA VAL A 64 18.48 3.37 4.52
C VAL A 64 19.53 2.60 3.73
N LEU A 65 19.70 2.90 2.43
CA LEU A 65 20.80 2.36 1.62
C LEU A 65 22.15 2.82 2.17
N ALA A 66 22.28 4.11 2.50
CA ALA A 66 23.49 4.65 3.11
C ALA A 66 23.80 4.04 4.48
N LYS A 67 22.75 3.73 5.27
CA LYS A 67 22.85 3.08 6.59
C LYS A 67 23.09 1.56 6.54
N GLY A 68 23.32 1.00 5.35
CA GLY A 68 23.81 -0.37 5.20
C GLY A 68 22.87 -1.33 4.49
N LEU A 69 21.65 -0.92 4.11
CA LEU A 69 20.76 -1.79 3.33
C LEU A 69 21.42 -2.24 2.01
N LYS A 70 22.27 -1.40 1.41
CA LYS A 70 23.03 -1.73 0.19
C LYS A 70 23.95 -2.95 0.32
N ASN A 71 24.29 -3.34 1.55
CA ASN A 71 25.17 -4.47 1.87
C ASN A 71 24.38 -5.69 2.38
N ALA A 72 23.04 -5.66 2.33
CA ALA A 72 22.22 -6.72 2.89
C ALA A 72 22.33 -8.01 2.06
N GLN A 73 22.38 -9.17 2.75
CA GLN A 73 22.26 -10.49 2.13
C GLN A 73 20.81 -10.84 1.77
N SER A 74 19.85 -10.21 2.45
CA SER A 74 18.43 -10.36 2.18
C SER A 74 17.72 -9.07 2.51
N ALA A 75 16.76 -8.69 1.66
CA ALA A 75 15.96 -7.48 1.83
C ALA A 75 14.49 -7.78 1.56
N LEU A 76 13.62 -7.22 2.39
CA LEU A 76 12.18 -7.42 2.33
C LEU A 76 11.48 -6.06 2.44
N LEU A 77 10.76 -5.67 1.38
CA LEU A 77 9.87 -4.49 1.40
C LEU A 77 8.46 -4.92 1.80
N ILE A 78 7.98 -4.45 2.94
CA ILE A 78 6.66 -4.80 3.48
C ILE A 78 5.77 -3.57 3.50
N GLY A 79 4.53 -3.73 3.06
CA GLY A 79 3.48 -2.73 3.19
C GLY A 79 2.20 -3.34 3.73
N SER A 80 1.59 -2.69 4.73
CA SER A 80 0.32 -3.09 5.31
C SER A 80 -0.79 -2.10 4.97
N SER A 81 -2.01 -2.58 4.68
CA SER A 81 -3.17 -1.75 4.34
C SER A 81 -2.87 -0.76 3.19
N ALA A 82 -3.00 0.55 3.41
CA ALA A 82 -2.66 1.59 2.42
C ALA A 82 -1.19 1.53 1.95
N ALA A 83 -0.27 0.98 2.73
CA ALA A 83 1.12 0.79 2.30
C ALA A 83 1.32 -0.47 1.44
N GLY A 84 0.31 -1.33 1.28
CA GLY A 84 0.35 -2.46 0.37
C GLY A 84 0.56 -2.05 -1.09
N TYR A 85 -0.11 -0.98 -1.53
CA TYR A 85 0.08 -0.46 -2.90
C TYR A 85 1.52 -0.08 -3.20
N PRO A 86 2.21 0.77 -2.42
CA PRO A 86 3.60 1.11 -2.70
C PRO A 86 4.53 -0.09 -2.55
N ALA A 87 4.26 -1.03 -1.64
CA ALA A 87 5.05 -2.26 -1.55
C ALA A 87 4.96 -3.09 -2.85
N MET A 88 3.78 -3.15 -3.46
CA MET A 88 3.55 -3.79 -4.75
C MET A 88 4.14 -2.97 -5.92
N LEU A 89 3.77 -1.69 -6.03
CA LEU A 89 4.14 -0.79 -7.13
C LEU A 89 5.65 -0.52 -7.19
N TYR A 90 6.32 -0.43 -6.05
CA TYR A 90 7.76 -0.19 -5.98
C TYR A 90 8.58 -1.47 -5.86
N CYS A 91 7.98 -2.66 -5.87
CA CYS A 91 8.71 -3.90 -5.60
C CYS A 91 9.92 -4.10 -6.53
N ASP A 92 9.72 -4.00 -7.85
CA ASP A 92 10.81 -4.14 -8.82
C ASP A 92 11.81 -2.98 -8.74
N ARG A 93 11.36 -1.78 -8.38
CA ARG A 93 12.24 -0.62 -8.17
C ARG A 93 13.12 -0.83 -6.93
N PHE A 94 12.56 -1.38 -5.85
CA PHE A 94 13.27 -1.71 -4.63
C PHE A 94 14.35 -2.75 -4.89
N HIS A 95 14.03 -3.81 -5.63
CA HIS A 95 15.02 -4.79 -6.07
C HIS A 95 16.13 -4.16 -6.91
N LYS A 96 15.78 -3.29 -7.87
CA LYS A 96 16.78 -2.60 -8.70
C LYS A 96 17.75 -1.72 -7.89
N LEU A 97 17.35 -1.22 -6.72
CA LEU A 97 18.23 -0.46 -5.82
C LEU A 97 19.25 -1.34 -5.07
N LEU A 98 19.12 -2.67 -5.15
CA LEU A 98 19.92 -3.65 -4.42
C LEU A 98 20.57 -4.67 -5.39
N PRO A 99 21.39 -4.22 -6.35
CA PRO A 99 21.92 -5.10 -7.41
C PRO A 99 22.82 -6.22 -6.88
N ASN A 100 23.41 -6.04 -5.69
CA ASN A 100 24.32 -7.01 -5.07
C ASN A 100 23.65 -7.86 -3.98
N THR A 101 22.35 -7.68 -3.73
CA THR A 101 21.62 -8.44 -2.72
C THR A 101 21.02 -9.69 -3.37
N PRO A 102 21.43 -10.91 -2.99
CA PRO A 102 21.01 -12.13 -3.68
C PRO A 102 19.54 -12.49 -3.46
N ARG A 103 18.90 -11.93 -2.42
CA ARG A 103 17.51 -12.25 -2.07
C ARG A 103 16.72 -10.99 -1.75
N VAL A 104 16.01 -10.49 -2.75
CA VAL A 104 15.05 -9.39 -2.57
C VAL A 104 13.63 -9.92 -2.78
N LYS A 105 12.76 -9.62 -1.82
CA LYS A 105 11.33 -9.98 -1.87
C LYS A 105 10.48 -8.80 -1.42
N CYS A 106 9.20 -8.84 -1.75
CA CYS A 106 8.21 -7.90 -1.25
C CYS A 106 7.05 -8.63 -0.62
N MET A 107 6.37 -7.97 0.32
CA MET A 107 5.18 -8.49 0.97
C MET A 107 4.11 -7.42 1.06
N VAL A 108 2.89 -7.80 0.71
CA VAL A 108 1.68 -7.00 0.87
C VAL A 108 0.82 -7.66 1.92
N ASP A 109 0.57 -6.97 3.02
CA ASP A 109 -0.26 -7.39 4.13
C ASP A 109 -1.56 -6.56 4.14
N ALA A 110 -2.73 -7.19 4.10
CA ALA A 110 -4.04 -6.53 4.13
C ALA A 110 -4.20 -5.36 3.11
N GLY A 111 -3.45 -5.40 2.01
CA GLY A 111 -3.29 -4.27 1.07
C GLY A 111 -3.58 -4.63 -0.38
N TYR A 112 -4.26 -5.76 -0.61
CA TYR A 112 -4.60 -6.30 -1.93
C TYR A 112 -6.10 -6.13 -2.18
N PHE A 113 -6.52 -4.94 -2.61
CA PHE A 113 -7.94 -4.59 -2.76
C PHE A 113 -8.42 -4.83 -4.19
N ILE A 114 -9.44 -5.66 -4.35
CA ILE A 114 -9.91 -6.14 -5.65
C ILE A 114 -10.90 -5.18 -6.30
N HIS A 115 -10.89 -5.14 -7.63
CA HIS A 115 -11.96 -4.51 -8.40
C HIS A 115 -13.12 -5.48 -8.54
N VAL A 116 -14.12 -5.36 -7.67
CA VAL A 116 -15.32 -6.21 -7.72
C VAL A 116 -16.06 -6.04 -9.06
N LYS A 117 -16.68 -7.11 -9.54
CA LYS A 117 -17.33 -7.12 -10.87
C LYS A 117 -18.58 -6.26 -10.93
N ASP A 118 -19.33 -6.19 -9.83
CA ASP A 118 -20.52 -5.37 -9.74
C ASP A 118 -20.15 -3.87 -9.74
N PRO A 119 -20.64 -3.07 -10.72
CA PRO A 119 -20.26 -1.67 -10.84
C PRO A 119 -20.65 -0.79 -9.64
N HIS A 120 -21.75 -1.13 -8.95
CA HIS A 120 -22.19 -0.36 -7.78
C HIS A 120 -21.25 -0.58 -6.60
N GLN A 121 -20.85 -1.83 -6.36
CA GLN A 121 -19.90 -2.18 -5.31
C GLN A 121 -18.47 -1.69 -5.63
N ALA A 122 -18.08 -1.62 -6.91
CA ALA A 122 -16.77 -1.15 -7.32
C ALA A 122 -16.60 0.38 -7.24
N ARG A 123 -17.71 1.12 -7.19
CA ARG A 123 -17.75 2.58 -7.30
C ARG A 123 -16.85 3.27 -6.26
N ASN A 124 -16.92 2.86 -5.00
CA ASN A 124 -16.23 3.55 -3.91
C ASN A 124 -14.71 3.41 -4.01
N PHE A 125 -14.19 2.21 -4.26
CA PHE A 125 -12.76 2.01 -4.49
C PHE A 125 -12.26 2.76 -5.72
N THR A 126 -13.03 2.72 -6.81
CA THR A 126 -12.67 3.44 -8.05
C THR A 126 -12.63 4.95 -7.80
N GLN A 127 -13.61 5.51 -7.08
CA GLN A 127 -13.62 6.93 -6.72
C GLN A 127 -12.48 7.29 -5.77
N MET A 128 -12.18 6.45 -4.79
CA MET A 128 -11.06 6.64 -3.87
C MET A 128 -9.72 6.70 -4.62
N TYR A 129 -9.44 5.76 -5.51
CA TYR A 129 -8.21 5.80 -6.31
C TYR A 129 -8.17 6.97 -7.27
N LYS A 130 -9.31 7.34 -7.87
CA LYS A 130 -9.40 8.55 -8.69
C LYS A 130 -9.06 9.80 -7.87
N ALA A 131 -9.54 9.89 -6.63
CA ALA A 131 -9.20 10.98 -5.72
C ALA A 131 -7.69 11.00 -5.40
N ILE A 132 -7.09 9.83 -5.12
CA ILE A 132 -5.63 9.71 -4.90
C ILE A 132 -4.86 10.21 -6.13
N VAL A 133 -5.22 9.72 -7.33
CA VAL A 133 -4.58 10.11 -8.58
C VAL A 133 -4.64 11.62 -8.80
N ASN A 134 -5.81 12.22 -8.61
CA ASN A 134 -6.05 13.64 -8.89
C ASN A 134 -5.39 14.56 -7.86
N LEU A 135 -5.60 14.30 -6.57
CA LEU A 135 -5.10 15.15 -5.49
C LEU A 135 -3.58 15.01 -5.34
N HIS A 136 -3.05 13.79 -5.39
CA HIS A 136 -1.63 13.53 -5.13
C HIS A 136 -0.78 13.57 -6.41
N GLY A 137 -1.40 13.68 -7.59
CA GLY A 137 -0.68 13.65 -8.86
C GLY A 137 0.00 12.30 -9.13
N SER A 138 -0.56 11.21 -8.60
CA SER A 138 0.07 9.88 -8.57
C SER A 138 0.25 9.24 -9.95
N ALA A 139 -0.44 9.71 -10.98
CA ALA A 139 -0.36 9.19 -12.34
C ALA A 139 1.08 9.11 -12.87
N LYS A 140 1.94 10.06 -12.49
CA LYS A 140 3.36 10.11 -12.91
C LYS A 140 4.22 9.00 -12.31
N THR A 141 3.78 8.45 -11.18
CA THR A 141 4.50 7.43 -10.41
C THR A 141 4.06 6.02 -10.76
N LEU A 142 2.83 5.88 -11.27
CA LEU A 142 2.27 4.60 -11.69
C LEU A 142 3.00 4.04 -12.92
N PRO A 143 3.09 2.71 -13.08
CA PRO A 143 3.78 2.11 -14.20
C PRO A 143 3.17 2.47 -15.56
N LYS A 144 4.00 2.97 -16.47
CA LYS A 144 3.61 3.33 -17.85
C LYS A 144 2.97 2.16 -18.61
N SER A 145 3.38 0.93 -18.30
CA SER A 145 2.81 -0.29 -18.88
C SER A 145 1.34 -0.51 -18.52
N CYS A 146 0.82 0.19 -17.51
CA CYS A 146 -0.58 0.19 -17.14
C CYS A 146 -1.29 1.48 -17.58
N THR A 147 -0.74 2.64 -17.27
CA THR A 147 -1.38 3.94 -17.57
C THR A 147 -1.50 4.24 -19.06
N SER A 148 -0.76 3.54 -19.93
CA SER A 148 -0.94 3.58 -21.39
C SER A 148 -2.13 2.78 -21.91
N LYS A 149 -2.69 1.85 -21.12
CA LYS A 149 -3.77 0.94 -21.53
C LYS A 149 -5.10 1.22 -20.84
N MET A 150 -5.08 1.91 -19.70
CA MET A 150 -6.26 2.18 -18.89
C MET A 150 -6.08 3.47 -18.09
N LYS A 151 -7.18 3.93 -17.50
CA LYS A 151 -7.15 5.12 -16.63
C LYS A 151 -6.23 4.90 -15.42
N PRO A 152 -5.51 5.92 -14.93
CA PRO A 152 -4.52 5.73 -13.88
C PRO A 152 -5.08 5.14 -12.58
N GLU A 153 -6.32 5.47 -12.21
CA GLU A 153 -6.98 4.90 -11.03
C GLU A 153 -7.12 3.38 -11.11
N MET A 154 -7.23 2.82 -12.32
CA MET A 154 -7.33 1.38 -12.51
C MET A 154 -6.01 0.66 -12.21
N CYS A 155 -4.88 1.36 -12.25
CA CYS A 155 -3.56 0.79 -11.96
C CYS A 155 -3.29 0.59 -10.48
N PHE A 156 -4.18 1.03 -9.58
CA PHE A 156 -4.12 0.69 -8.16
C PHE A 156 -4.73 -0.69 -7.86
N PHE A 157 -5.60 -1.19 -8.74
CA PHE A 157 -6.16 -2.53 -8.61
C PHE A 157 -5.10 -3.59 -8.96
N PRO A 158 -4.80 -4.52 -8.05
CA PRO A 158 -3.72 -5.49 -8.25
C PRO A 158 -3.88 -6.35 -9.49
N GLU A 159 -5.10 -6.68 -9.93
CA GLU A 159 -5.35 -7.50 -11.12
C GLU A 159 -4.70 -6.91 -12.39
N ASN A 160 -4.62 -5.57 -12.45
CA ASN A 160 -4.07 -4.83 -13.57
C ASN A 160 -2.54 -4.72 -13.56
N MET A 161 -1.91 -5.06 -12.44
CA MET A 161 -0.50 -4.78 -12.16
C MET A 161 0.33 -5.99 -11.73
N GLN A 162 -0.24 -6.91 -10.95
CA GLN A 162 0.48 -7.99 -10.29
C GLN A 162 1.28 -8.86 -11.26
N HIS A 163 0.70 -9.16 -12.42
CA HIS A 163 1.29 -10.03 -13.45
C HIS A 163 2.55 -9.43 -14.10
N LYS A 164 2.82 -8.15 -13.86
CA LYS A 164 4.00 -7.43 -14.40
C LYS A 164 5.16 -7.38 -13.41
N ILE A 165 4.92 -7.75 -12.14
CA ILE A 165 5.92 -7.69 -11.08
C ILE A 165 6.82 -8.92 -11.22
N LYS A 166 8.12 -8.67 -11.35
CA LYS A 166 9.12 -9.74 -11.57
C LYS A 166 9.73 -10.24 -10.27
N THR A 167 9.83 -9.35 -9.29
CA THR A 167 10.40 -9.65 -7.98
C THR A 167 9.42 -10.51 -7.18
N PRO A 168 9.88 -11.56 -6.47
CA PRO A 168 8.99 -12.41 -5.69
C PRO A 168 8.15 -11.60 -4.70
N LEU A 169 6.83 -11.71 -4.86
CA LEU A 169 5.83 -10.97 -4.09
C LEU A 169 4.98 -11.96 -3.29
N TYR A 170 4.93 -11.75 -1.97
CA TYR A 170 4.02 -12.49 -1.09
C TYR A 170 2.80 -11.61 -0.75
N ILE A 171 1.60 -12.19 -0.80
CA ILE A 171 0.36 -11.48 -0.50
C ILE A 171 -0.32 -12.20 0.66
N ALA A 172 -0.45 -11.50 1.80
CA ALA A 172 -1.25 -11.90 2.94
C ALA A 172 -2.51 -11.04 2.96
N MET A 173 -3.66 -11.61 2.58
CA MET A 173 -4.93 -10.91 2.52
C MET A 173 -6.03 -11.79 3.07
N SER A 174 -6.89 -11.24 3.92
CA SER A 174 -8.11 -11.93 4.35
C SER A 174 -9.08 -12.04 3.17
N ALA A 175 -9.71 -13.21 3.01
CA ALA A 175 -10.77 -13.39 2.02
C ALA A 175 -11.94 -12.40 2.22
N PHE A 176 -12.15 -11.96 3.47
CA PHE A 176 -13.17 -11.00 3.87
C PHE A 176 -12.54 -9.84 4.62
N ASP A 177 -11.60 -9.15 3.97
CA ASP A 177 -11.00 -7.95 4.56
C ASP A 177 -12.08 -6.91 4.92
N LYS A 178 -12.03 -6.43 6.16
CA LYS A 178 -13.04 -5.53 6.71
C LYS A 178 -13.18 -4.25 5.89
N PHE A 179 -12.08 -3.70 5.38
CA PHE A 179 -12.10 -2.45 4.62
C PHE A 179 -12.63 -2.67 3.20
N GLN A 180 -12.23 -3.78 2.53
CA GLN A 180 -12.82 -4.19 1.25
C GLN A 180 -14.33 -4.39 1.37
N VAL A 181 -14.77 -5.19 2.33
CA VAL A 181 -16.19 -5.50 2.59
C VAL A 181 -16.96 -4.22 2.88
N TYR A 182 -16.43 -3.36 3.75
CA TYR A 182 -17.08 -2.11 4.10
C TYR A 182 -17.29 -1.20 2.88
N LEU A 183 -16.23 -0.92 2.11
CA LEU A 183 -16.33 -0.01 0.96
C LEU A 183 -17.11 -0.61 -0.21
N SER A 184 -17.15 -1.94 -0.36
CA SER A 184 -17.89 -2.60 -1.44
C SER A 184 -19.37 -2.76 -1.13
N ILE A 185 -19.75 -3.02 0.13
CA ILE A 185 -21.12 -3.42 0.51
C ILE A 185 -21.93 -2.29 1.15
N VAL A 186 -21.32 -1.45 2.00
CA VAL A 186 -22.07 -0.67 3.01
C VAL A 186 -22.97 0.43 2.43
N LEU A 187 -22.86 0.75 1.14
CA LEU A 187 -23.79 1.68 0.48
C LEU A 187 -25.00 1.03 -0.22
N LEU A 188 -25.13 -0.30 -0.27
CA LEU A 188 -26.41 -0.93 -0.62
C LEU A 188 -27.46 -0.72 0.49
N LEU A 189 -27.03 -0.65 1.75
CA LEU A 189 -27.93 -0.49 2.91
C LEU A 189 -28.48 0.94 3.09
N PHE A 190 -27.84 1.96 2.52
CA PHE A 190 -28.33 3.34 2.57
C PHE A 190 -29.20 3.74 1.37
N ILE A 191 -29.34 2.86 0.37
CA ILE A 191 -30.12 3.12 -0.85
C ILE A 191 -31.45 2.36 -0.84
N ASP A 192 -31.65 1.37 0.03
CA ASP A 192 -32.96 0.74 0.22
C ASP A 192 -33.71 1.35 1.43
N PRO A 193 -34.72 2.22 1.21
CA PRO A 193 -35.51 2.80 2.29
C PRO A 193 -36.34 1.77 3.09
N ARG A 194 -36.36 0.49 2.68
CA ARG A 194 -37.10 -0.58 3.39
C ARG A 194 -36.24 -1.39 4.36
N VAL A 195 -34.92 -1.18 4.41
CA VAL A 195 -34.00 -2.05 5.16
C VAL A 195 -33.36 -1.30 6.33
N TYR A 196 -34.21 -0.85 7.26
CA TYR A 196 -33.80 -0.50 8.62
C TYR A 196 -33.70 -1.78 9.47
N TRP A 197 -32.69 -2.62 9.24
CA TRP A 197 -32.36 -3.63 10.25
C TRP A 197 -31.45 -2.98 11.30
N LYS A 198 -32.02 -2.82 12.50
CA LYS A 198 -31.31 -2.47 13.72
C LYS A 198 -30.01 -3.28 13.81
N GLN A 199 -28.92 -2.57 13.97
CA GLN A 199 -27.58 -3.12 14.18
C GLN A 199 -27.59 -4.11 15.35
N SER A 200 -27.17 -5.34 15.08
CA SER A 200 -26.46 -6.21 16.02
C SER A 200 -25.68 -7.24 15.21
N PHE A 201 -24.51 -6.84 14.71
CA PHE A 201 -23.51 -7.81 14.27
C PHE A 201 -22.65 -8.16 15.50
N TYR A 202 -23.03 -9.26 16.16
CA TYR A 202 -22.09 -10.00 16.99
C TYR A 202 -21.11 -10.70 16.06
N LEU A 203 -19.84 -10.32 16.16
CA LEU A 203 -18.72 -11.07 15.57
C LEU A 203 -18.41 -12.22 16.53
N TYR A 204 -18.55 -13.46 16.06
CA TYR A 204 -17.80 -14.60 16.61
C TYR A 204 -16.42 -14.63 15.97
#